data_AF-A0A170UN93-F1
#
_entry.id   AF-A0A170UN93-F1
#
_cell.length_a   1.000
_cell.length_b   1.000
_cell.length_c   1.000
_cell.angle_alpha   90.00
_cell.angle_beta   90.00
_cell.angle_gamma   90.00
#
_symmetry.space_group_name_H-M   'P 1'
#
loop_
_entity.id
_entity.type
_entity.pdbx_description
1 polymer ?
#
loop_
_entity_poly.entity_id
_entity_poly.type
_entity_poly.pdbx_seq_one_letter_code
_entity_poly.pdbx_strand_id
1 'polypeptide(L)'
;QLSLQPDEYTLYDGPSPEEIRIKYEQQRTTWNLNIFTKRQFIKLNPFNQTCVGIVSDKEYEIKLNRIRVDYWRILLCLSGFTLFLSAPALSSNSLFYYLTGMSLGVLASVLIFVYFLSRLMPRKPVMYSFLAGGWTIGIYLVQLLWDNVRLIAVEYKTYVLYYIVGTGFISF
;
A
#
# COMPACT_ATOMS: atom_id res chain seq x y z
N GLN A 1 7.88 18.22 11.49
CA GLN A 1 8.01 17.05 12.38
C GLN A 1 7.82 17.54 13.80
N LEU A 2 6.94 16.87 14.55
CA LEU A 2 6.69 17.12 15.97
C LEU A 2 7.52 16.15 16.81
N SER A 3 8.02 16.58 17.96
CA SER A 3 8.72 15.72 18.92
C SER A 3 7.80 14.81 19.74
N LEU A 4 6.48 15.04 19.69
CA LEU A 4 5.48 14.31 20.46
C LEU A 4 5.10 12.97 19.82
N GLN A 5 4.70 12.00 20.66
CA GLN A 5 4.11 10.77 20.17
C GLN A 5 2.72 11.05 19.57
N PRO A 6 2.26 10.24 18.58
CA PRO A 6 0.99 10.48 17.91
C PRO A 6 -0.18 10.58 18.88
N ASP A 7 -0.10 9.87 20.01
CA ASP A 7 -1.18 9.80 20.98
C ASP A 7 -1.34 11.02 21.89
N GLU A 8 -0.35 11.92 21.89
CA GLU A 8 -0.23 13.02 22.87
C GLU A 8 -0.70 14.37 22.32
N TYR A 9 -1.20 14.43 21.09
CA TYR A 9 -1.73 15.65 20.50
C TYR A 9 -2.94 15.43 19.60
N THR A 10 -3.78 16.45 19.52
CA THR A 10 -4.80 16.57 18.47
C THR A 10 -4.39 17.67 17.50
N LEU A 11 -4.54 17.38 16.20
CA LEU A 11 -4.15 18.24 15.09
C LEU A 11 -5.39 18.72 14.36
N TYR A 12 -5.45 20.03 14.09
CA TYR A 12 -6.49 20.66 13.29
C TYR A 12 -5.86 21.43 12.14
N ASP A 13 -6.25 21.11 10.91
CA ASP A 13 -5.84 21.84 9.71
C ASP A 13 -6.99 22.70 9.15
N GLY A 14 -6.64 23.91 8.69
CA GLY A 14 -7.59 24.82 8.07
C GLY A 14 -6.91 26.01 7.37
N PRO A 15 -7.59 26.70 6.47
CA PRO A 15 -7.10 27.91 5.81
C PRO A 15 -7.05 29.13 6.74
N SER A 16 -7.90 29.18 7.77
CA SER A 16 -8.03 30.32 8.68
C SER A 16 -8.07 29.90 10.16
N PRO A 17 -7.62 30.77 11.09
CA PRO A 17 -7.68 30.49 12.52
C PRO A 17 -9.11 30.40 13.06
N GLU A 18 -10.06 31.14 12.50
CA GLU A 18 -11.48 31.08 12.90
C GLU A 18 -12.09 29.70 12.62
N GLU A 19 -11.80 29.11 11.45
CA GLU A 19 -12.30 27.77 11.11
C GLU A 19 -11.73 26.70 12.04
N ILE A 20 -10.45 26.84 12.43
CA ILE A 20 -9.80 25.92 13.38
C ILE A 20 -10.47 26.02 14.75
N ARG A 21 -10.82 27.23 15.19
CA ARG A 21 -11.53 27.44 16.46
C ARG A 21 -12.90 26.79 16.47
N ILE A 22 -13.66 26.93 15.38
CA ILE A 22 -14.96 26.27 15.22
C ILE A 22 -14.79 24.73 15.23
N LYS A 23 -13.80 24.19 14.50
CA LYS A 23 -13.50 22.74 14.50
C LYS A 23 -13.12 22.24 15.89
N TYR A 24 -12.36 23.03 16.65
CA TYR A 24 -11.98 22.70 18.02
C TYR A 24 -13.20 22.63 18.95
N GLU A 25 -14.08 23.64 18.91
CA GLU A 25 -15.29 23.69 19.74
C GLU A 25 -16.28 22.58 19.39
N GLN A 26 -16.50 22.34 18.09
CA GLN A 26 -17.41 21.30 17.62
C GLN A 26 -16.92 19.88 17.97
N GLN A 27 -15.60 19.65 17.94
CA GLN A 27 -15.02 18.38 18.34
C GLN A 27 -15.00 18.17 19.85
N ARG A 28 -14.97 19.24 20.66
CA ARG A 28 -15.06 19.15 22.13
C ARG A 28 -16.44 18.67 22.60
N THR A 29 -17.49 18.99 21.85
CA THR A 29 -18.88 18.62 22.17
C THR A 29 -19.29 17.25 21.63
N THR A 30 -18.49 16.67 20.72
CA THR A 30 -18.73 15.33 20.16
C THR A 30 -17.77 14.30 20.76
N TRP A 31 -18.31 13.15 21.19
CA TRP A 31 -17.49 12.05 21.69
C TRP A 31 -16.67 11.44 20.55
N ASN A 32 -15.36 11.70 20.52
CA ASN A 32 -14.49 11.34 19.40
C ASN A 32 -13.70 10.05 19.66
N LEU A 33 -14.03 8.98 18.94
CA LEU A 33 -13.27 7.73 18.88
C LEU A 33 -12.34 7.75 17.66
N ASN A 34 -11.28 8.55 17.72
CA ASN A 34 -10.31 8.67 16.63
C ASN A 34 -9.27 7.54 16.68
N ILE A 35 -9.69 6.32 16.33
CA ILE A 35 -8.89 5.09 16.45
C ILE A 35 -7.86 4.96 15.31
N PHE A 36 -8.01 5.68 14.20
CA PHE A 36 -7.30 5.31 12.95
C PHE A 36 -6.41 6.35 12.27
N THR A 37 -6.22 7.57 12.78
CA THR A 37 -5.39 8.52 12.02
C THR A 37 -4.66 9.60 12.83
N LYS A 38 -3.81 9.20 13.78
CA LYS A 38 -2.83 10.14 14.35
C LYS A 38 -1.53 10.07 13.54
N ARG A 39 -1.18 11.15 12.83
CA ARG A 39 -0.03 11.21 11.91
C ARG A 39 1.08 12.09 12.47
N GLN A 40 2.28 11.56 12.65
CA GLN A 40 3.48 12.28 13.15
C GLN A 40 3.99 13.38 12.19
N PHE A 41 3.56 13.34 10.93
CA PHE A 41 4.04 14.24 9.88
C PHE A 41 2.90 15.08 9.33
N ILE A 42 3.04 16.40 9.48
CA ILE A 42 2.14 17.40 8.89
C ILE A 42 2.68 17.76 7.51
N LYS A 43 1.92 17.46 6.46
CA LYS A 43 2.22 17.90 5.10
C LYS A 43 1.55 19.24 4.87
N LEU A 44 2.34 20.31 4.84
CA LEU A 44 1.85 21.65 4.52
C LEU A 44 1.83 21.85 3.01
N ASN A 45 0.79 22.51 2.50
CA ASN A 45 0.77 22.93 1.10
C ASN A 45 1.65 24.18 0.95
N PRO A 46 2.71 24.17 0.12
CA PRO A 46 3.58 25.32 -0.04
C PRO A 46 2.94 26.49 -0.79
N PHE A 47 1.83 26.28 -1.50
CA PHE A 47 1.20 27.29 -2.35
C PHE A 47 0.01 28.00 -1.69
N ASN A 48 -0.61 27.37 -0.70
CA ASN A 48 -1.77 27.92 -0.01
C ASN A 48 -1.41 28.23 1.44
N GLN A 49 -1.97 29.32 1.97
CA GLN A 49 -1.92 29.58 3.41
C GLN A 49 -2.63 28.44 4.13
N THR A 50 -1.88 27.77 4.99
CA THR A 50 -2.37 26.67 5.82
C THR A 50 -2.07 27.03 7.27
N CYS A 51 -3.13 27.06 8.07
CA CYS A 51 -3.08 27.24 9.51
C CYS A 51 -3.22 25.86 10.17
N VAL A 52 -2.46 25.65 11.24
CA VAL A 52 -2.42 24.37 11.95
C VAL A 52 -2.61 24.66 13.44
N GLY A 53 -3.68 24.13 14.02
CA GLY A 53 -3.94 24.15 15.45
C GLY A 53 -3.43 22.87 16.09
N ILE A 54 -2.65 23.00 17.16
CA ILE A 54 -2.11 21.87 17.92
C ILE A 54 -2.56 22.01 19.37
N VAL A 55 -3.23 20.99 19.88
CA VAL A 55 -3.60 20.90 21.29
C VAL A 55 -2.83 19.73 21.89
N SER A 56 -2.01 20.02 22.90
CA SER A 56 -1.22 19.02 23.61
C SER A 56 -1.05 19.44 25.08
N ASP A 57 -0.97 18.45 25.95
CA ASP A 57 -0.76 18.63 27.39
C ASP A 57 0.73 18.67 27.78
N LYS A 58 1.64 18.40 26.83
CA LYS A 58 3.09 18.34 27.04
C LYS A 58 3.82 19.43 26.27
N GLU A 59 5.02 19.78 26.74
CA GLU A 59 5.95 20.61 25.98
C GLU A 59 6.33 19.94 24.66
N TYR A 60 6.35 20.72 23.58
CA TYR A 60 6.59 20.21 22.24
C TYR A 60 7.54 21.10 21.45
N GLU A 61 8.32 20.49 20.58
CA GLU A 61 9.21 21.17 19.64
C GLU A 61 8.69 20.95 18.21
N ILE A 62 8.57 22.03 17.44
CA ILE A 62 8.17 22.00 16.03
C ILE A 62 9.41 22.16 15.16
N LYS A 63 9.75 21.12 14.39
CA LYS A 63 10.82 21.18 13.38
C LYS A 63 10.22 21.27 11.98
N LEU A 64 10.50 22.34 11.24
CA LEU A 64 10.11 22.47 9.85
C LEU A 64 11.15 21.77 8.95
N ASN A 65 10.79 20.61 8.41
CA ASN A 65 11.63 19.94 7.41
C ASN A 65 11.15 20.31 6.00
N ARG A 66 11.97 21.07 5.26
CA ARG A 66 11.65 21.49 3.89
C ARG A 66 12.25 20.51 2.88
N ILE A 67 11.43 19.58 2.41
CA ILE A 67 11.80 18.67 1.32
C ILE A 67 11.71 19.46 0.00
N ARG A 68 12.85 19.80 -0.59
CA ARG A 68 12.91 20.53 -1.87
C ARG A 68 12.67 19.62 -3.07
N VAL A 69 13.12 18.37 -2.97
CA VAL A 69 13.08 17.41 -4.07
C VAL A 69 12.60 16.07 -3.52
N ASP A 70 11.52 15.56 -4.10
CA ASP A 70 10.99 14.23 -3.81
C ASP A 70 11.68 13.22 -4.75
N TYR A 71 12.79 12.65 -4.28
CA TYR A 71 13.58 11.67 -5.04
C TYR A 71 12.74 10.47 -5.48
N TRP A 72 11.72 10.09 -4.71
CA TRP A 72 10.84 8.98 -5.08
C TRP A 72 10.06 9.29 -6.35
N ARG A 73 9.51 10.50 -6.47
CA ARG A 73 8.80 10.93 -7.68
C ARG A 73 9.72 11.04 -8.89
N ILE A 74 10.96 11.48 -8.67
CA ILE A 74 11.96 11.53 -9.73
C ILE A 74 12.30 10.11 -10.21
N LEU A 75 12.53 9.17 -9.29
CA LEU A 75 12.77 7.77 -9.62
C LEU A 75 11.59 7.17 -10.38
N LEU A 76 10.36 7.42 -9.94
CA LEU A 76 9.16 6.96 -10.63
C LEU A 76 9.09 7.52 -12.06
N CYS A 77 9.36 8.81 -12.23
CA CYS A 77 9.38 9.48 -13.53
C CYS A 77 10.45 8.89 -14.45
N LEU A 78 11.67 8.71 -13.92
CA LEU A 78 12.78 8.12 -14.65
C LEU A 78 12.46 6.68 -15.07
N SER A 79 11.90 5.87 -14.17
CA SER A 79 11.48 4.51 -14.49
C SER A 79 10.43 4.48 -15.61
N GLY A 80 9.43 5.37 -15.56
CA GLY A 80 8.40 5.49 -16.59
C GLY A 80 8.99 5.90 -17.94
N PHE A 81 9.94 6.85 -17.94
CA PHE A 81 10.64 7.28 -19.13
C PHE A 81 11.47 6.15 -19.76
N THR A 82 12.26 5.42 -18.95
CA THR A 82 13.04 4.28 -19.44
C THR A 82 12.16 3.16 -19.99
N LEU A 83 11.01 2.90 -19.35
CA LEU A 83 10.04 1.91 -19.81
C LEU A 83 9.40 2.33 -21.14
N PHE A 84 9.10 3.62 -21.32
CA PHE A 84 8.58 4.16 -22.57
C PHE A 84 9.57 4.01 -23.72
N LEU A 85 10.85 4.35 -23.50
CA LEU A 85 11.89 4.17 -24.52
C LEU A 85 12.12 2.69 -24.88
N SER A 86 11.98 1.81 -23.89
CA SER A 86 12.15 0.36 -24.07
C SER A 86 10.90 -0.33 -24.61
N ALA A 87 9.79 0.39 -24.79
CA ALA A 87 8.51 -0.19 -25.20
C ALA A 87 8.58 -0.97 -26.53
N PRO A 88 9.26 -0.50 -27.60
CA PRO A 88 9.39 -1.28 -28.84
C PRO A 88 10.21 -2.58 -28.69
N ALA A 89 11.24 -2.55 -27.84
CA ALA A 89 12.06 -3.73 -27.54
C ALA A 89 11.31 -4.74 -26.67
N LEU A 90 10.47 -4.26 -25.75
CA LEU A 90 9.62 -5.11 -24.91
C LEU A 90 8.46 -5.71 -25.70
N SER A 91 7.79 -4.94 -26.55
CA SER A 91 6.61 -5.42 -27.30
C SER A 91 6.95 -6.44 -28.38
N SER A 92 8.17 -6.40 -28.94
CA SER A 92 8.66 -7.38 -29.90
C SER A 92 9.04 -8.73 -29.26
N ASN A 93 9.23 -8.77 -27.94
CA ASN A 93 9.52 -9.99 -27.22
C ASN A 93 8.23 -10.78 -26.95
N SER A 94 8.12 -11.99 -27.51
CA SER A 94 6.96 -12.85 -27.35
C SER A 94 6.63 -13.17 -25.88
N LEU A 95 7.65 -13.36 -25.03
CA LEU A 95 7.44 -13.62 -23.61
C LEU A 95 6.73 -12.44 -22.92
N PHE A 96 7.19 -11.22 -23.20
CA PHE A 96 6.60 -10.03 -22.60
C PHE A 96 5.15 -9.82 -23.06
N TYR A 97 4.87 -10.08 -24.35
CA TYR A 97 3.51 -10.02 -24.88
C TYR A 97 2.56 -10.98 -24.16
N TYR A 98 2.92 -12.25 -24.02
CA TYR A 98 2.09 -13.24 -23.33
C TYR A 98 1.96 -12.95 -21.84
N LEU A 99 3.05 -12.59 -21.15
CA LEU A 99 3.00 -12.26 -19.73
C LEU A 99 2.14 -11.03 -19.44
N THR A 100 2.23 -10.00 -20.28
CA THR A 100 1.40 -8.79 -20.15
C THR A 100 -0.07 -9.10 -20.42
N GLY A 101 -0.37 -9.88 -21.47
CA GLY A 101 -1.73 -10.33 -21.75
C GLY A 101 -2.32 -11.17 -20.63
N MET A 102 -1.54 -12.14 -20.10
CA MET A 102 -1.96 -12.98 -18.97
C MET A 102 -2.20 -12.16 -17.70
N SER A 103 -1.26 -11.29 -17.33
CA SER A 103 -1.40 -10.44 -16.14
C SER A 103 -2.60 -9.50 -16.24
N LEU A 104 -2.84 -8.87 -17.40
CA LEU A 104 -4.04 -8.07 -17.63
C LEU A 104 -5.31 -8.91 -17.55
N GLY A 105 -5.31 -10.11 -18.13
CA GLY A 105 -6.45 -11.04 -18.06
C GLY A 105 -6.77 -11.48 -16.64
N VAL A 106 -5.75 -11.83 -15.85
CA VAL A 106 -5.90 -12.17 -14.43
C VAL A 106 -6.43 -10.98 -13.64
N LEU A 107 -5.87 -9.78 -13.86
CA LEU A 107 -6.33 -8.57 -13.18
C LEU A 107 -7.79 -8.25 -13.52
N ALA A 108 -8.17 -8.37 -14.79
CA ALA A 108 -9.55 -8.17 -15.24
C ALA A 108 -10.50 -9.22 -14.63
N SER A 109 -10.09 -10.49 -14.58
CA SER A 109 -10.86 -11.57 -13.95
C SER A 109 -11.10 -11.29 -12.46
N VAL A 110 -10.06 -10.87 -11.73
CA VAL A 110 -10.17 -10.49 -10.31
C VAL A 110 -11.10 -9.28 -10.14
N LEU A 111 -10.99 -8.26 -10.99
CA LEU A 111 -11.89 -7.09 -10.96
C LEU A 111 -13.35 -7.48 -11.18
N ILE A 112 -13.62 -8.36 -12.16
CA ILE A 112 -14.97 -8.88 -12.43
C ILE A 112 -15.47 -9.67 -11.20
N PHE A 113 -14.64 -10.54 -10.63
CA PHE A 113 -15.00 -11.31 -9.44
C PHE A 113 -15.34 -10.41 -8.24
N VAL A 114 -14.51 -9.39 -7.97
CA VAL A 114 -14.78 -8.39 -6.92
C VAL A 114 -16.06 -7.61 -7.22
N TYR A 115 -16.32 -7.27 -8.48
CA TYR A 115 -17.57 -6.62 -8.88
C TYR A 115 -18.79 -7.50 -8.58
N PHE A 116 -18.75 -8.78 -8.94
CA PHE A 116 -19.83 -9.73 -8.62
C PHE A 116 -20.05 -9.89 -7.11
N LEU A 117 -18.97 -10.04 -6.33
CA LEU A 117 -19.03 -10.07 -4.86
C LEU A 117 -19.67 -8.80 -4.29
N SER A 118 -19.30 -7.65 -4.83
CA SER A 118 -19.83 -6.35 -4.40
C SER A 118 -21.32 -6.18 -4.69
N ARG A 119 -21.82 -6.86 -5.73
CA ARG A 119 -23.24 -6.86 -6.11
C ARG A 119 -24.05 -7.89 -5.35
N LEU A 120 -23.45 -9.03 -4.99
CA LEU A 120 -24.10 -10.10 -4.22
C LEU A 120 -24.23 -9.74 -2.73
N MET A 121 -23.28 -8.99 -2.19
CA MET A 121 -23.25 -8.60 -0.78
C MET A 121 -23.85 -7.19 -0.59
N PRO A 122 -25.08 -7.05 -0.05
CA PRO A 122 -25.74 -5.75 0.09
C PRO A 122 -25.09 -4.83 1.13
N ARG A 123 -24.20 -5.37 2.00
CA ARG A 123 -23.57 -4.63 3.10
C ARG A 123 -22.08 -4.42 2.85
N LYS A 124 -21.70 -3.15 2.64
CA LYS A 124 -20.32 -2.66 2.50
C LYS A 124 -19.33 -3.19 3.56
N PRO A 125 -19.65 -3.29 4.88
CA PRO A 125 -18.69 -3.78 5.86
C PRO A 125 -18.30 -5.26 5.68
N VAL A 126 -19.22 -6.11 5.18
CA VAL A 126 -18.93 -7.53 4.96
C VAL A 126 -17.98 -7.71 3.78
N MET A 127 -18.13 -6.89 2.73
CA MET A 127 -17.22 -6.88 1.59
C MET A 127 -15.78 -6.50 2.00
N TYR A 128 -15.61 -5.47 2.83
CA TYR A 128 -14.28 -5.08 3.32
C TYR A 128 -13.66 -6.15 4.22
N SER A 129 -14.45 -6.79 5.08
CA SER A 129 -14.00 -7.91 5.90
C SER A 129 -13.53 -9.11 5.05
N PHE A 130 -14.29 -9.44 4.00
CA PHE A 130 -13.90 -10.52 3.07
C PHE A 130 -12.64 -10.20 2.28
N LEU A 131 -12.45 -8.95 1.80
CA LEU A 131 -11.22 -8.56 1.13
C LEU A 131 -10.01 -8.63 2.08
N ALA A 132 -10.16 -8.09 3.30
CA ALA A 132 -9.09 -8.09 4.29
C ALA A 132 -8.73 -9.52 4.74
N GLY A 133 -9.75 -10.35 5.06
CA GLY A 133 -9.57 -11.74 5.47
C GLY A 133 -9.09 -12.64 4.33
N GLY A 134 -9.59 -12.44 3.11
CA GLY A 134 -9.14 -13.18 1.94
C GLY A 134 -7.66 -12.93 1.63
N TRP A 135 -7.21 -11.68 1.78
CA TRP A 135 -5.79 -11.33 1.60
C TRP A 135 -4.89 -12.00 2.63
N THR A 136 -5.28 -12.00 3.92
CA THR A 136 -4.48 -12.63 4.98
C THR A 136 -4.42 -14.15 4.84
N ILE A 137 -5.55 -14.80 4.52
CA ILE A 137 -5.59 -16.24 4.23
C ILE A 137 -4.72 -16.57 3.02
N GLY A 138 -4.78 -15.76 1.95
CA GLY A 138 -3.95 -15.92 0.76
C GLY A 138 -2.46 -15.84 1.08
N ILE A 139 -2.02 -14.82 1.84
CA ILE A 139 -0.63 -14.71 2.27
C ILE A 139 -0.22 -15.90 3.13
N TYR A 140 -1.06 -16.34 4.06
CA TYR A 140 -0.76 -17.48 4.92
C TYR A 140 -0.56 -18.77 4.11
N LEU A 141 -1.40 -19.03 3.11
CA LEU A 141 -1.26 -20.19 2.23
C LEU A 141 0.02 -20.12 1.40
N VAL A 142 0.36 -18.95 0.85
CA VAL A 142 1.63 -18.77 0.11
C VAL A 142 2.84 -18.97 1.02
N GLN A 143 2.80 -18.44 2.24
CA GLN A 143 3.87 -18.63 3.22
C GLN A 143 4.02 -20.11 3.60
N LEU A 144 2.90 -20.79 3.87
CA LEU A 144 2.88 -22.22 4.15
C LEU A 144 3.51 -23.02 3.00
N LEU A 145 3.12 -22.73 1.76
CA LEU A 145 3.69 -23.38 0.58
C LEU A 145 5.19 -23.11 0.46
N TRP A 146 5.62 -21.86 0.66
CA TRP A 146 7.02 -21.48 0.58
C TRP A 146 7.88 -22.20 1.61
N ASP A 147 7.41 -22.28 2.85
CA ASP A 147 8.12 -22.97 3.94
C ASP A 147 8.22 -24.47 3.66
N ASN A 148 7.16 -25.09 3.15
CA ASN A 148 7.17 -26.50 2.75
C ASN A 148 8.11 -26.76 1.57
N VAL A 149 8.08 -25.92 0.53
CA VAL A 149 8.99 -26.02 -0.62
C VAL A 149 10.44 -25.85 -0.17
N ARG A 150 10.71 -24.89 0.72
CA ARG A 150 12.05 -24.67 1.27
C ARG A 150 12.54 -25.87 2.06
N LEU A 151 11.67 -26.47 2.90
CA LEU A 151 12.00 -27.67 3.66
C LEU A 151 12.33 -28.84 2.72
N ILE A 152 11.52 -29.06 1.69
CA ILE A 152 11.80 -30.10 0.69
C ILE A 152 13.09 -29.82 -0.08
N ALA A 153 13.32 -28.58 -0.50
CA ALA A 153 14.49 -28.18 -1.28
C ALA A 153 15.81 -28.29 -0.48
N VAL A 154 15.79 -28.02 0.82
CA VAL A 154 16.99 -28.08 1.68
C VAL A 154 17.24 -29.50 2.19
N GLU A 155 16.20 -30.16 2.72
CA GLU A 155 16.32 -31.47 3.37
C GLU A 155 16.45 -32.61 2.34
N TYR A 156 15.71 -32.53 1.23
CA TYR A 156 15.66 -33.58 0.20
C TYR A 156 16.36 -33.18 -1.10
N LYS A 157 17.32 -32.25 -1.04
CA LYS A 157 18.02 -31.68 -2.21
C LYS A 157 18.47 -32.72 -3.24
N THR A 158 18.99 -33.86 -2.78
CA THR A 158 19.53 -34.92 -3.65
C THR A 158 18.42 -35.64 -4.41
N TYR A 159 17.28 -35.92 -3.76
CA TYR A 159 16.13 -36.57 -4.39
C TYR A 159 15.44 -35.64 -5.40
N VAL A 160 15.31 -34.37 -5.06
CA VAL A 160 14.77 -33.33 -5.96
C VAL A 160 15.65 -33.21 -7.21
N LEU A 161 16.98 -33.25 -7.05
CA LEU A 161 17.90 -33.18 -8.18
C LEU A 161 17.76 -34.39 -9.11
N TYR A 162 17.70 -35.61 -8.56
CA TYR A 162 17.44 -36.81 -9.38
C TYR A 162 16.10 -36.76 -10.11
N TYR A 163 15.04 -36.26 -9.45
CA TYR A 163 13.73 -36.10 -10.06
C TYR A 163 13.76 -35.09 -11.22
N ILE A 164 14.39 -33.93 -11.04
CA ILE A 164 14.52 -32.91 -12.09
C ILE A 164 15.32 -33.45 -13.28
N VAL A 165 16.43 -34.13 -13.02
CA VAL A 165 17.25 -34.72 -14.09
C VAL A 165 16.46 -35.80 -14.83
N GLY A 166 15.84 -36.74 -14.12
CA GLY A 166 15.06 -37.82 -14.73
C GLY A 166 13.87 -37.32 -15.55
N THR A 167 13.07 -36.41 -15.00
CA THR A 167 11.93 -35.82 -15.72
C THR A 167 12.37 -34.93 -16.88
N GLY A 168 13.48 -34.20 -16.75
CA GLY A 168 14.09 -33.43 -17.83
C GLY A 168 14.55 -34.31 -18.99
N PHE A 169 15.11 -35.48 -18.71
CA PHE A 169 15.47 -36.47 -19.74
C PHE A 169 14.26 -37.13 -20.41
N ILE A 170 13.17 -37.36 -19.68
CA ILE A 170 11.95 -37.98 -20.22
C ILE A 170 11.13 -36.98 -21.04
N SER A 171 11.16 -35.69 -20.67
CA SER A 171 10.35 -34.64 -21.29
C SER A 171 10.98 -33.99 -22.52
N PHE A 172 12.26 -34.26 -22.80
CA PHE A 172 12.97 -33.81 -24.01
C PHE A 172 12.95 -34.93 -25.06
#